data_AF-A0A8T3B2Y3-F1
#
_entry.id   AF-A0A8T3B2Y3-F1
#
_cell.length_a   1.000
_cell.length_b   1.000
_cell.length_c   1.000
_cell.angle_alpha   90.00
_cell.angle_beta   90.00
_cell.angle_gamma   90.00
#
_symmetry.space_group_name_H-M   'P 1'
#
loop_
_entity.id
_entity.type
_entity.pdbx_description
1 polymer ?
#
loop_
_entity_poly.entity_id
_entity_poly.type
_entity_poly.pdbx_seq_one_letter_code
_entity_poly.pdbx_strand_id
1 'polypeptide(L)'
;MERFSSQLYEKYINLKKRKFSEIEDSNKKRISDTLQYQSAIELLIEDLKTENEKLRVKIVSMQEQYQESQELLLKERQKTNELSSEVNSLKKTLAKKIDNLESASLRSPCGKPSIRLEDSNECLPMKNNLDTPSGQNPIQSENAAITLHEIDNENRLVFHDEPMIVSLQPDCCIRTKGNYGFKFTLSLMRDNDGRDEKLFYRVSSLGTIENIALEWMKDDMVFGLAMCPVFFDRLSRVVGHKC
;
A
#
# COMPACT_ATOMS: atom_id res chain seq x y z
N MET A 1 -78.93 8.96 -51.29
CA MET A 1 -78.29 8.99 -49.94
C MET A 1 -77.44 7.74 -49.68
N GLU A 2 -77.93 6.53 -49.96
CA GLU A 2 -77.24 5.27 -49.62
C GLU A 2 -75.83 5.09 -50.21
N ARG A 3 -75.61 5.45 -51.49
CA ARG A 3 -74.29 5.32 -52.14
C ARG A 3 -73.18 6.09 -51.43
N PHE A 4 -73.51 7.27 -50.89
CA PHE A 4 -72.57 8.10 -50.16
C PHE A 4 -72.24 7.50 -48.78
N SER A 5 -73.26 6.94 -48.10
CA SER A 5 -73.08 6.23 -46.83
C SER A 5 -72.19 5.00 -46.98
N SER A 6 -72.34 4.21 -48.05
CA SER A 6 -71.48 3.06 -48.33
C SER A 6 -70.03 3.47 -48.58
N GLN A 7 -69.78 4.56 -49.32
CA GLN A 7 -68.44 5.05 -49.59
C GLN A 7 -67.72 5.54 -48.32
N LEU A 8 -68.44 6.22 -47.42
CA LEU A 8 -67.88 6.64 -46.13
C LEU A 8 -67.52 5.43 -45.25
N TYR A 9 -68.37 4.40 -45.23
CA TYR A 9 -68.13 3.19 -44.45
C TYR A 9 -66.93 2.39 -44.96
N GLU A 10 -66.79 2.23 -46.28
CA GLU A 10 -65.62 1.60 -46.88
C GLU A 10 -64.33 2.36 -46.56
N LYS A 11 -64.36 3.70 -46.65
CA LYS A 11 -63.22 4.53 -46.28
C LYS A 11 -62.84 4.37 -44.81
N TYR A 12 -63.84 4.28 -43.91
CA TYR A 12 -63.63 4.01 -42.50
C TYR A 12 -63.00 2.63 -42.25
N ILE A 13 -63.51 1.57 -42.90
CA ILE A 13 -62.96 0.22 -42.79
C ILE A 13 -61.49 0.20 -43.22
N ASN A 14 -61.19 0.80 -44.37
CA ASN A 14 -59.83 0.82 -44.92
C ASN A 14 -58.88 1.63 -44.03
N LEU A 15 -59.33 2.78 -43.51
CA LEU A 15 -58.55 3.56 -42.57
C LEU A 15 -58.27 2.79 -41.28
N LYS A 16 -59.30 2.13 -40.73
CA LYS A 16 -59.19 1.29 -39.54
C LYS A 16 -58.18 0.18 -39.76
N LYS A 17 -58.31 -0.60 -40.84
CA LYS A 17 -57.37 -1.67 -41.20
C LYS A 17 -55.92 -1.17 -41.31
N ARG A 18 -55.71 -0.07 -42.03
CA ARG A 18 -54.37 0.54 -42.16
C ARG A 18 -53.78 0.95 -40.81
N LYS A 19 -54.59 1.57 -39.94
CA LYS A 19 -54.14 1.99 -38.61
C LYS A 19 -53.79 0.83 -37.71
N PHE A 20 -54.56 -0.26 -37.74
CA PHE A 20 -54.21 -1.47 -37.02
C PHE A 20 -52.89 -2.08 -37.50
N SER A 21 -52.66 -2.15 -38.82
CA SER A 21 -51.40 -2.63 -39.39
C SER A 21 -50.20 -1.76 -38.99
N GLU A 22 -50.31 -0.43 -39.12
CA GLU A 22 -49.25 0.52 -38.72
C GLU A 22 -48.84 0.32 -37.25
N ILE A 23 -49.82 0.12 -36.36
CA ILE A 23 -49.58 -0.11 -34.94
C ILE A 23 -48.91 -1.46 -34.71
N GLU A 24 -49.36 -2.51 -35.40
CA GLU A 24 -48.80 -3.86 -35.27
C GLU A 24 -47.33 -3.91 -35.74
N ASP A 25 -47.01 -3.30 -36.87
CA ASP A 25 -45.64 -3.27 -37.41
C ASP A 25 -44.71 -2.44 -36.51
N SER A 26 -45.19 -1.30 -36.01
CA SER A 26 -44.47 -0.49 -35.02
C SER A 26 -44.23 -1.26 -33.72
N ASN A 27 -45.22 -2.04 -33.24
CA ASN A 27 -45.07 -2.89 -32.07
C ASN A 27 -44.04 -4.00 -32.31
N LYS A 28 -44.11 -4.70 -33.45
CA LYS A 28 -43.14 -5.74 -33.82
C LYS A 28 -41.71 -5.20 -33.83
N LYS A 29 -41.52 -4.02 -34.42
CA LYS A 29 -40.21 -3.34 -34.42
C LYS A 29 -39.73 -3.04 -33.01
N ARG A 30 -40.56 -2.40 -32.19
CA ARG A 30 -40.20 -2.08 -30.79
C ARG A 30 -39.85 -3.31 -29.97
N ILE A 31 -40.59 -4.41 -30.14
CA ILE A 31 -40.31 -5.69 -29.47
C ILE A 31 -38.96 -6.25 -29.93
N SER A 32 -38.71 -6.25 -31.24
CA SER A 32 -37.42 -6.69 -31.80
C SER A 32 -36.25 -5.89 -31.25
N ASP A 33 -36.35 -4.55 -31.24
CA ASP A 33 -35.31 -3.67 -30.71
C ASP A 33 -35.09 -3.91 -29.21
N THR A 34 -36.18 -4.09 -28.44
CA THR A 34 -36.11 -4.41 -27.00
C THR A 34 -35.37 -5.72 -26.74
N LEU A 35 -35.66 -6.77 -27.53
CA LEU A 35 -35.00 -8.07 -27.39
C LEU A 35 -33.50 -7.98 -27.74
N GLN A 36 -33.13 -7.17 -28.72
CA GLN A 36 -31.72 -6.94 -29.06
C GLN A 36 -30.97 -6.25 -27.91
N TYR A 37 -31.55 -5.20 -27.33
CA TYR A 37 -30.96 -4.54 -26.17
C TYR A 37 -30.87 -5.46 -24.96
N GLN A 38 -31.91 -6.25 -24.71
CA GLN A 38 -31.91 -7.24 -23.64
C GLN A 38 -30.77 -8.25 -23.82
N SER A 39 -30.62 -8.82 -25.02
CA SER A 39 -29.53 -9.76 -25.31
C SER A 39 -28.14 -9.12 -25.16
N ALA A 40 -27.95 -7.87 -25.60
CA ALA A 40 -26.69 -7.15 -25.43
C ALA A 40 -26.36 -6.89 -23.95
N ILE A 41 -27.37 -6.55 -23.14
CA ILE A 41 -27.21 -6.33 -21.70
C ILE A 41 -26.87 -7.64 -20.98
N GLU A 42 -27.55 -8.74 -21.33
CA GLU A 42 -27.29 -10.06 -20.75
C GLU A 42 -25.84 -10.51 -21.02
N LEU A 43 -25.33 -10.31 -22.24
CA LEU A 43 -23.93 -10.60 -22.57
C LEU A 43 -22.96 -9.75 -21.73
N LEU A 44 -23.19 -8.45 -21.62
CA LEU A 44 -22.32 -7.57 -20.82
C LEU A 44 -22.32 -7.94 -19.34
N ILE A 45 -23.48 -8.29 -18.78
CA ILE A 45 -23.59 -8.74 -17.38
C ILE A 45 -22.78 -10.01 -17.18
N GLU A 46 -22.86 -10.96 -18.12
CA GLU A 46 -22.11 -12.21 -18.03
C GLU A 46 -20.61 -11.98 -18.11
N ASP A 47 -20.14 -11.15 -19.07
CA ASP A 47 -18.73 -10.79 -19.18
C ASP A 47 -18.20 -10.16 -17.89
N LEU A 48 -18.91 -9.18 -17.34
CA LEU A 48 -18.53 -8.53 -16.07
C LEU A 48 -18.53 -9.50 -14.88
N LYS A 49 -19.44 -10.47 -14.84
CA LYS A 49 -19.43 -11.52 -13.80
C LYS A 49 -18.18 -12.39 -13.92
N THR A 50 -17.84 -12.83 -15.13
CA THR A 50 -16.65 -13.68 -15.34
C THR A 50 -15.36 -12.94 -15.02
N GLU A 51 -15.26 -11.65 -15.34
CA GLU A 51 -14.09 -10.83 -14.99
C GLU A 51 -13.98 -10.63 -13.48
N ASN A 52 -15.08 -10.33 -12.80
CA ASN A 52 -15.10 -10.23 -11.34
C ASN A 52 -14.66 -11.53 -10.67
N GLU A 53 -15.08 -12.69 -11.18
CA GLU A 53 -14.65 -13.98 -10.63
C GLU A 53 -13.15 -14.21 -10.84
N LYS A 54 -12.62 -13.89 -12.03
CA LYS A 54 -11.17 -13.95 -12.29
C LYS A 54 -10.38 -13.05 -11.35
N LEU A 55 -10.87 -11.83 -11.09
CA LEU A 55 -10.23 -10.89 -10.17
C LEU A 55 -10.26 -11.41 -8.73
N ARG A 56 -11.37 -11.99 -8.29
CA ARG A 56 -11.49 -12.62 -6.97
C ARG A 56 -10.48 -13.75 -6.78
N VAL A 57 -10.40 -14.66 -7.76
CA VAL A 57 -9.40 -15.76 -7.74
C VAL A 57 -7.97 -15.20 -7.65
N LYS A 58 -7.67 -14.14 -8.41
CA LYS A 58 -6.34 -13.51 -8.37
C LYS A 58 -6.03 -12.87 -7.01
N ILE A 59 -7.00 -12.21 -6.38
CA ILE A 59 -6.86 -11.64 -5.04
C ILE A 59 -6.57 -12.73 -4.02
N VAL A 60 -7.33 -13.83 -4.02
CA VAL A 60 -7.12 -14.96 -3.11
C VAL A 60 -5.73 -15.57 -3.31
N SER A 61 -5.33 -15.83 -4.56
CA SER A 61 -4.01 -16.36 -4.87
C SER A 61 -2.87 -15.44 -4.40
N MET A 62 -2.99 -14.12 -4.60
CA MET A 62 -2.00 -13.17 -4.09
C MET A 62 -1.95 -13.13 -2.56
N GLN A 63 -3.11 -13.24 -1.90
CA GLN A 63 -3.19 -13.25 -0.45
C GLN A 63 -2.52 -14.51 0.15
N GLU A 64 -2.73 -15.67 -0.48
CA GLU A 64 -2.06 -16.91 -0.11
C GLU A 64 -0.53 -16.81 -0.27
N GLN A 65 -0.06 -16.27 -1.39
CA GLN A 65 1.38 -16.04 -1.62
C GLN A 65 2.00 -15.07 -0.61
N TYR A 66 1.27 -14.00 -0.25
CA TYR A 66 1.73 -13.05 0.75
C TYR A 66 1.85 -13.70 2.13
N GLN A 67 0.87 -14.52 2.51
CA GLN A 67 0.89 -15.27 3.77
C GLN A 67 2.08 -16.25 3.81
N GLU A 68 2.31 -16.99 2.74
CA GLU A 68 3.44 -17.92 2.63
C GLU A 68 4.79 -17.19 2.76
N SER A 69 4.93 -16.05 2.08
CA SER A 69 6.14 -15.22 2.20
C SER A 69 6.36 -14.69 3.61
N GLN A 70 5.29 -14.34 4.33
CA GLN A 70 5.37 -13.86 5.71
C GLN A 70 5.85 -14.97 6.67
N GLU A 71 5.34 -16.19 6.51
CA GLU A 71 5.74 -17.36 7.30
C GLU A 71 7.21 -17.73 7.08
N LEU A 72 7.67 -17.70 5.82
CA LEU A 72 9.07 -17.96 5.48
C LEU A 72 10.01 -16.94 6.12
N LEU A 73 9.66 -15.64 6.08
CA LEU A 73 10.46 -14.59 6.70
C LEU A 73 10.57 -14.76 8.22
N LEU A 74 9.49 -15.15 8.89
CA LEU A 74 9.51 -15.43 10.33
C LEU A 74 10.45 -16.60 10.65
N LYS A 75 10.39 -17.66 9.85
CA LYS A 75 11.26 -18.83 9.99
C LYS A 75 12.74 -18.51 9.76
N GLU A 76 13.04 -17.68 8.77
CA GLU A 76 14.41 -17.24 8.48
C GLU A 76 14.97 -16.33 9.60
N ARG A 77 14.14 -15.42 10.12
CA ARG A 77 14.49 -14.59 11.28
C ARG A 77 14.81 -15.45 12.51
N GLN A 78 14.01 -16.47 12.77
CA GLN A 78 14.26 -17.39 13.89
C GLN A 78 15.62 -18.10 13.75
N LYS A 79 15.91 -18.68 12.57
CA LYS A 79 17.21 -19.31 12.29
C LYS A 79 18.38 -18.35 12.46
N THR A 80 18.22 -17.10 12.02
CA THR A 80 19.24 -16.06 12.14
C THR A 80 19.55 -15.75 13.62
N ASN A 81 18.51 -15.70 14.46
CA ASN A 81 18.66 -15.50 15.90
C ASN A 81 19.37 -16.68 16.58
N GLU A 82 19.01 -17.92 16.20
CA GLU A 82 19.67 -19.14 16.68
C GLU A 82 21.16 -19.15 16.31
N LEU A 83 21.49 -18.91 15.03
CA LEU A 83 22.87 -18.81 14.56
C LEU A 83 23.65 -17.70 15.26
N SER A 84 23.05 -16.52 15.46
CA SER A 84 23.67 -15.42 16.21
C SER A 84 23.99 -15.82 17.65
N SER A 85 23.08 -16.54 18.31
CA SER A 85 23.30 -17.03 19.68
C SER A 85 24.45 -18.05 19.76
N GLU A 86 24.58 -18.93 18.76
CA GLU A 86 25.66 -19.89 18.66
C GLU A 86 27.01 -19.19 18.38
N VAL A 87 27.06 -18.26 17.43
CA VAL A 87 28.25 -17.45 17.14
C VAL A 87 28.71 -16.69 18.39
N ASN A 88 27.79 -16.11 19.14
CA ASN A 88 28.12 -15.41 20.38
C ASN A 88 28.66 -16.37 21.45
N SER A 89 28.12 -17.59 21.53
CA SER A 89 28.61 -18.63 22.44
C SER A 89 30.02 -19.12 22.05
N LEU A 90 30.27 -19.31 20.76
CA LEU A 90 31.58 -19.66 20.23
C LEU A 90 32.61 -18.55 20.50
N LYS A 91 32.25 -17.28 20.27
CA LYS A 91 33.11 -16.12 20.59
C LYS A 91 33.48 -16.08 22.08
N LYS A 92 32.51 -16.31 22.98
CA LYS A 92 32.76 -16.38 24.44
C LYS A 92 33.74 -17.50 24.79
N THR A 93 33.60 -18.66 24.15
CA THR A 93 34.49 -19.82 24.39
C THR A 93 35.91 -19.55 23.87
N LEU A 94 36.03 -18.90 22.70
CA LEU A 94 37.31 -18.51 22.12
C LEU A 94 38.04 -17.49 22.99
N ALA A 95 37.34 -16.44 23.47
CA ALA A 95 37.92 -15.42 24.36
C ALA A 95 38.51 -16.06 25.63
N LYS A 96 37.73 -16.92 26.32
CA LYS A 96 38.21 -17.67 27.49
C LYS A 96 39.47 -18.50 27.19
N LYS A 97 39.55 -19.11 25.99
CA LYS A 97 40.71 -19.92 25.61
C LYS A 97 41.96 -19.08 25.36
N ILE A 98 41.80 -17.87 24.81
CA ILE A 98 42.89 -16.90 24.65
C ILE A 98 43.38 -16.43 26.03
N ASP A 99 42.46 -16.05 26.92
CA ASP A 99 42.80 -15.62 28.29
C ASP A 99 43.57 -16.71 29.06
N ASN A 100 43.16 -17.98 28.91
CA ASN A 100 43.84 -19.13 29.50
C ASN A 100 45.24 -19.39 28.90
N LEU A 101 45.46 -19.05 27.63
CA LEU A 101 46.76 -19.22 26.96
C LEU A 101 47.75 -18.14 27.36
N GLU A 102 47.30 -16.89 27.48
CA GLU A 102 48.11 -15.76 27.94
C GLU A 102 48.50 -15.91 29.42
N SER A 103 47.60 -16.42 30.26
CA SER A 103 47.88 -16.71 31.67
C SER A 103 48.74 -17.97 31.88
N ALA A 104 48.77 -18.92 30.94
CA ALA A 104 49.71 -20.04 30.93
C ALA A 104 51.13 -19.65 30.47
N SER A 105 51.28 -18.56 29.71
CA SER A 105 52.58 -18.08 29.21
C SER A 105 53.46 -17.38 30.27
N LEU A 106 52.97 -17.16 31.51
CA LEU A 106 53.71 -16.48 32.59
C LEU A 106 54.50 -17.41 33.53
N ARG A 107 54.73 -18.69 33.17
CA ARG A 107 55.66 -19.58 33.90
C ARG A 107 56.73 -20.20 32.98
N SER A 108 57.76 -19.45 32.62
CA SER A 108 59.05 -20.04 32.23
C SER A 108 60.21 -19.02 32.33
N PRO A 109 61.31 -19.32 33.04
CA PRO A 109 62.51 -18.47 33.04
C PRO A 109 63.50 -18.82 31.91
N CYS A 110 63.85 -17.78 31.13
CA CYS A 110 65.13 -17.52 30.46
C CYS A 110 65.51 -18.25 29.14
N GLY A 111 65.96 -17.43 28.17
CA GLY A 111 66.84 -17.84 27.05
C GLY A 111 66.54 -17.15 25.71
N LYS A 112 67.21 -16.03 25.39
CA LYS A 112 67.36 -15.51 23.99
C LYS A 112 68.49 -16.29 23.29
N PRO A 113 68.41 -16.58 21.97
CA PRO A 113 68.92 -15.65 20.93
C PRO A 113 68.01 -15.58 19.67
N SER A 114 67.64 -14.40 19.14
CA SER A 114 68.35 -13.57 18.14
C SER A 114 68.65 -14.24 16.78
N ILE A 115 67.79 -14.07 15.75
CA ILE A 115 68.07 -13.88 14.28
C ILE A 115 66.76 -13.28 13.66
N ARG A 116 66.62 -11.98 13.33
CA ARG A 116 66.95 -11.19 12.11
C ARG A 116 66.34 -11.65 10.75
N LEU A 117 65.35 -10.90 10.24
CA LEU A 117 65.27 -10.25 8.90
C LEU A 117 63.94 -9.43 8.81
N GLU A 118 63.99 -8.10 8.91
CA GLU A 118 63.77 -7.07 7.84
C GLU A 118 62.37 -7.10 7.19
N ASP A 119 61.47 -6.17 7.58
CA ASP A 119 61.24 -4.79 7.07
C ASP A 119 60.12 -4.81 6.01
N SER A 120 59.00 -4.09 6.13
CA SER A 120 58.92 -2.64 6.31
C SER A 120 57.46 -2.16 6.48
N ASN A 121 57.34 -0.94 7.01
CA ASN A 121 56.23 0.04 6.91
C ASN A 121 55.36 0.26 8.15
N GLU A 122 55.86 1.22 8.95
CA GLU A 122 55.20 2.28 9.71
C GLU A 122 53.68 2.24 9.89
N CYS A 123 53.25 2.35 11.15
CA CYS A 123 52.32 3.41 11.55
C CYS A 123 52.18 3.46 13.07
N LEU A 124 52.52 4.59 13.69
CA LEU A 124 51.77 5.19 14.81
C LEU A 124 52.11 6.69 14.93
N PRO A 125 51.13 7.54 15.22
CA PRO A 125 51.31 8.72 16.05
C PRO A 125 50.72 8.50 17.46
N MET A 126 51.29 9.19 18.44
CA MET A 126 50.93 9.16 19.86
C MET A 126 50.10 10.38 20.28
N LYS A 127 49.18 10.16 21.24
CA LYS A 127 48.69 11.08 22.31
C LYS A 127 47.85 12.31 21.88
N ASN A 128 46.83 12.81 22.59
CA ASN A 128 46.34 12.65 23.98
C ASN A 128 44.92 13.28 24.14
N ASN A 129 44.14 12.74 25.09
CA ASN A 129 43.15 13.39 26.00
C ASN A 129 41.74 13.90 25.55
N LEU A 130 40.74 13.33 26.26
CA LEU A 130 39.60 13.95 27.00
C LEU A 130 38.15 13.74 26.46
N ASP A 131 37.40 13.00 27.29
CA ASP A 131 35.95 12.82 27.52
C ASP A 131 35.02 11.98 26.62
N THR A 132 34.67 10.80 27.18
CA THR A 132 33.55 9.85 26.96
C THR A 132 32.14 10.51 27.09
N PRO A 133 30.99 9.87 26.69
CA PRO A 133 30.84 8.48 26.29
C PRO A 133 29.90 8.14 25.10
N SER A 134 30.26 7.01 24.47
CA SER A 134 29.37 5.88 24.11
C SER A 134 28.35 6.04 22.99
N GLY A 135 28.45 5.16 21.99
CA GLY A 135 27.30 4.77 21.16
C GLY A 135 27.68 4.47 19.72
N GLN A 136 28.27 3.30 19.50
CA GLN A 136 28.74 2.81 18.21
C GLN A 136 27.60 2.18 17.38
N ASN A 137 27.77 2.22 16.06
CA ASN A 137 27.27 1.28 15.02
C ASN A 137 25.98 1.67 14.27
N PRO A 138 25.62 0.95 13.18
CA PRO A 138 25.98 1.27 11.81
C PRO A 138 24.72 1.45 10.93
N ILE A 139 24.95 1.81 9.67
CA ILE A 139 23.94 1.89 8.60
C ILE A 139 22.99 0.67 8.65
N GLN A 140 21.69 0.93 8.84
CA GLN A 140 20.61 -0.03 8.61
C GLN A 140 19.49 0.63 7.81
N SER A 141 19.25 0.07 6.63
CA SER A 141 18.05 0.25 5.82
C SER A 141 16.94 -0.57 6.49
N GLU A 142 16.01 0.11 7.14
CA GLU A 142 14.89 -0.51 7.84
C GLU A 142 13.61 -0.27 7.02
N ASN A 143 13.06 -1.35 6.44
CA ASN A 143 11.69 -1.35 5.95
C ASN A 143 10.79 -1.34 7.20
N ALA A 144 10.32 -0.16 7.60
CA ALA A 144 9.45 -0.01 8.75
C ALA A 144 7.99 -0.29 8.36
N ALA A 145 7.37 -1.11 9.19
CA ALA A 145 6.01 -1.59 9.07
C ALA A 145 5.00 -0.52 9.48
N ILE A 146 3.85 -0.52 8.80
CA ILE A 146 2.64 0.15 9.27
C ILE A 146 2.25 -0.50 10.60
N THR A 147 2.55 0.18 11.70
CA THR A 147 2.07 -0.22 13.02
C THR A 147 0.67 0.37 13.19
N LEU A 148 -0.36 -0.39 12.82
CA LEU A 148 -1.68 -0.18 13.42
C LEU A 148 -1.58 -0.67 14.86
N HIS A 149 -1.66 0.25 15.82
CA HIS A 149 -1.91 -0.14 17.20
C HIS A 149 -3.36 -0.61 17.32
N GLU A 150 -3.50 -1.91 17.57
CA GLU A 150 -4.65 -2.68 18.09
C GLU A 150 -5.96 -2.68 17.26
N ILE A 151 -6.16 -3.79 16.54
CA ILE A 151 -7.49 -4.29 16.14
C ILE A 151 -7.78 -5.51 17.02
N ASP A 152 -8.78 -5.43 17.87
CA ASP A 152 -9.29 -6.59 18.62
C ASP A 152 -10.14 -7.51 17.75
N ASN A 153 -10.21 -8.77 18.16
CA ASN A 153 -10.58 -9.99 17.42
C ASN A 153 -12.02 -10.11 16.87
N GLU A 154 -12.79 -9.04 16.71
CA GLU A 154 -14.17 -9.10 16.21
C GLU A 154 -14.53 -8.12 15.09
N ASN A 155 -13.57 -7.41 14.48
CA ASN A 155 -13.83 -6.52 13.33
C ASN A 155 -14.97 -5.48 13.57
N ARG A 156 -15.24 -5.10 14.84
CA ARG A 156 -16.10 -3.95 15.19
C ARG A 156 -15.24 -2.81 15.70
N LEU A 157 -15.19 -1.72 14.93
CA LEU A 157 -14.65 -0.43 15.36
C LEU A 157 -15.41 0.06 16.61
N VAL A 158 -14.76 0.05 17.76
CA VAL A 158 -15.26 0.71 18.98
C VAL A 158 -14.70 2.14 18.99
N PHE A 159 -15.60 3.11 19.09
CA PHE A 159 -15.30 4.55 19.02
C PHE A 159 -15.01 5.11 20.42
N HIS A 160 -13.98 5.94 20.53
CA HIS A 160 -13.79 6.88 21.64
C HIS A 160 -14.13 8.31 21.16
N ASP A 161 -14.85 9.07 21.99
CA ASP A 161 -15.52 10.33 21.68
C ASP A 161 -14.61 11.56 21.46
N GLU A 162 -13.40 11.39 20.94
CA GLU A 162 -12.52 12.51 20.56
C GLU A 162 -12.05 12.39 19.11
N PRO A 163 -11.94 13.50 18.35
CA PRO A 163 -11.58 13.45 16.94
C PRO A 163 -10.17 12.90 16.80
N MET A 164 -10.08 11.62 16.42
CA MET A 164 -8.83 10.95 16.13
C MET A 164 -8.21 11.64 14.89
N ILE A 165 -7.30 12.58 15.10
CA ILE A 165 -6.44 13.12 14.06
C ILE A 165 -5.50 11.99 13.68
N VAL A 166 -5.90 11.14 12.74
CA VAL A 166 -5.03 10.13 12.19
C VAL A 166 -4.07 10.85 11.23
N SER A 167 -2.94 11.31 11.76
CA SER A 167 -1.84 11.86 10.95
C SER A 167 -1.16 10.72 10.19
N LEU A 168 -1.81 10.24 9.13
CA LEU A 168 -1.22 9.31 8.16
C LEU A 168 -0.19 10.08 7.33
N GLN A 169 1.07 10.05 7.75
CA GLN A 169 2.19 10.47 6.91
C GLN A 169 2.86 9.20 6.36
N PRO A 170 2.69 8.88 5.06
CA PRO A 170 3.31 7.70 4.48
C PRO A 170 4.84 7.86 4.47
N ASP A 171 5.57 6.76 4.68
CA ASP A 171 7.04 6.75 4.73
C ASP A 171 7.70 7.27 3.45
N CYS A 172 7.01 7.19 2.30
CA CYS A 172 7.45 7.79 1.03
C CYS A 172 7.64 9.32 1.11
N CYS A 173 7.04 9.98 2.11
CA CYS A 173 7.14 11.43 2.36
C CYS A 173 8.13 11.76 3.49
N ILE A 174 8.76 10.77 4.15
CA ILE A 174 9.75 10.97 5.20
C ILE A 174 11.16 10.90 4.59
N ARG A 175 11.64 12.04 4.04
CA ARG A 175 13.06 12.16 3.66
C ARG A 175 13.85 12.75 4.82
N THR A 176 14.65 11.90 5.48
CA THR A 176 15.82 12.20 6.33
C THR A 176 16.01 13.65 6.82
N LYS A 177 15.69 13.90 8.11
CA LYS A 177 16.20 14.98 8.99
C LYS A 177 16.48 16.36 8.34
N GLY A 178 15.61 16.82 7.44
CA GLY A 178 15.60 18.18 6.92
C GLY A 178 14.17 18.61 6.61
N ASN A 179 13.85 19.87 6.89
CA ASN A 179 12.51 20.49 6.77
C ASN A 179 11.98 20.61 5.32
N TYR A 180 12.23 19.63 4.45
CA TYR A 180 12.05 19.74 3.00
C TYR A 180 11.04 18.75 2.42
N GLY A 181 10.26 18.04 3.26
CA GLY A 181 9.28 17.05 2.82
C GLY A 181 7.89 17.64 2.53
N PHE A 182 7.17 17.00 1.61
CA PHE A 182 5.72 17.20 1.43
C PHE A 182 4.98 16.72 2.69
N LYS A 183 4.17 17.59 3.28
CA LYS A 183 3.42 17.33 4.52
C LYS A 183 1.96 17.69 4.32
N PHE A 184 1.08 16.77 4.65
CA PHE A 184 -0.37 16.94 4.61
C PHE A 184 -1.03 16.21 5.78
N THR A 185 -2.33 16.43 5.96
CA THR A 185 -3.16 15.77 6.96
C THR A 185 -4.42 15.25 6.29
N LEU A 186 -4.82 14.03 6.64
CA LEU A 186 -6.12 13.46 6.30
C LEU A 186 -6.96 13.36 7.57
N SER A 187 -8.15 13.93 7.56
CA SER A 187 -9.09 13.86 8.68
C SER A 187 -10.36 13.16 8.24
N LEU A 188 -10.81 12.17 9.00
CA LEU A 188 -12.08 11.51 8.75
C LEU A 188 -13.22 12.44 9.20
N MET A 189 -14.12 12.74 8.27
CA MET A 189 -15.35 13.48 8.50
C MET A 189 -16.53 12.53 8.35
N ARG A 190 -17.39 12.51 9.36
CA ARG A 190 -18.65 11.76 9.34
C ARG A 190 -19.80 12.74 9.17
N ASP A 191 -20.63 12.52 8.16
CA ASP A 191 -21.91 13.23 8.09
C ASP A 191 -22.86 12.75 9.19
N ASN A 192 -23.71 13.65 9.70
CA ASN A 192 -24.62 13.41 10.83
C ASN A 192 -25.53 12.18 10.68
N ASP A 193 -25.69 11.67 9.46
CA ASP A 193 -26.53 10.51 9.11
C ASP A 193 -25.73 9.18 9.10
N GLY A 194 -24.43 9.21 9.40
CA GLY A 194 -23.55 8.04 9.55
C GLY A 194 -23.30 7.20 8.29
N ARG A 195 -23.91 7.56 7.16
CA ARG A 195 -23.86 6.78 5.90
C ARG A 195 -22.66 7.12 5.02
N ASP A 196 -22.15 8.35 5.10
CA ASP A 196 -21.07 8.83 4.23
C ASP A 196 -19.85 9.25 5.04
N GLU A 197 -18.83 8.39 5.03
CA GLU A 197 -17.51 8.67 5.59
C GLU A 197 -16.63 9.32 4.52
N LYS A 198 -16.22 10.55 4.78
CA LYS A 198 -15.42 11.39 3.88
C LYS A 198 -14.05 11.66 4.50
N LEU A 199 -13.04 11.80 3.66
CA LEU A 199 -11.70 12.23 4.04
C LEU A 199 -11.50 13.68 3.63
N PHE A 200 -11.03 14.48 4.58
CA PHE A 200 -10.63 15.85 4.37
C PHE A 200 -9.11 15.92 4.30
N TYR A 201 -8.59 16.33 3.15
CA TYR A 201 -7.18 16.58 2.93
C TYR A 201 -6.86 18.05 3.13
N ARG A 202 -5.79 18.28 3.90
CA ARG A 202 -5.19 19.60 4.10
C ARG A 202 -3.70 19.54 3.89
N VAL A 203 -3.18 20.39 3.03
CA VAL A 203 -1.73 20.55 2.86
C VAL A 203 -1.15 21.39 4.01
N SER A 204 -0.07 20.92 4.62
CA SER A 204 0.70 21.67 5.62
C SER A 204 1.95 22.30 5.03
N SER A 205 2.62 21.61 4.10
CA SER A 205 3.80 22.11 3.39
C SER A 205 4.00 21.33 2.10
N LEU A 206 4.30 22.00 0.99
CA LEU A 206 4.66 21.35 -0.26
C LEU A 206 6.12 20.88 -0.31
N GLY A 207 7.00 21.47 0.51
CA GLY A 207 8.42 21.10 0.54
C GLY A 207 9.07 21.12 -0.85
N THR A 208 9.91 20.12 -1.15
CA THR A 208 10.65 20.05 -2.43
C THR A 208 9.80 19.77 -3.66
N ILE A 209 8.53 19.39 -3.49
CA ILE A 209 7.66 19.08 -4.63
C ILE A 209 6.83 20.27 -5.11
N GLU A 210 7.00 21.47 -4.53
CA GLU A 210 6.21 22.67 -4.89
C GLU A 210 6.16 22.95 -6.40
N ASN A 211 7.30 22.78 -7.09
CA ASN A 211 7.44 23.03 -8.53
C ASN A 211 6.81 21.93 -9.41
N ILE A 212 6.56 20.75 -8.85
CA ILE A 212 5.97 19.60 -9.56
C ILE A 212 4.57 19.25 -9.03
N ALA A 213 4.14 19.92 -7.96
CA ALA A 213 2.87 19.70 -7.30
C ALA A 213 1.73 20.12 -8.22
N LEU A 214 0.78 19.20 -8.40
CA LEU A 214 -0.44 19.44 -9.16
C LEU A 214 -1.34 20.41 -8.38
N GLU A 215 -2.21 21.14 -9.07
CA GLU A 215 -3.10 22.14 -8.47
C GLU A 215 -3.90 21.56 -7.29
N TRP A 216 -4.44 20.35 -7.46
CA TRP A 216 -5.20 19.68 -6.39
C TRP A 216 -4.39 19.44 -5.12
N MET A 217 -3.06 19.33 -5.19
CA MET A 217 -2.21 19.12 -4.00
C MET A 217 -2.05 20.39 -3.17
N LYS A 218 -2.33 21.55 -3.75
CA LYS A 218 -2.15 22.87 -3.13
C LYS A 218 -3.40 23.33 -2.37
N ASP A 219 -4.55 22.76 -2.68
CA ASP A 219 -5.84 23.15 -2.12
C ASP A 219 -6.39 22.09 -1.15
N ASP A 220 -7.21 22.54 -0.20
CA ASP A 220 -7.98 21.67 0.67
C ASP A 220 -9.03 20.92 -0.17
N MET A 221 -9.15 19.61 0.04
CA MET A 221 -10.12 18.79 -0.70
C MET A 221 -10.85 17.80 0.19
N VAL A 222 -12.01 17.36 -0.30
CA VAL A 222 -12.81 16.32 0.34
C VAL A 222 -13.09 15.21 -0.65
N PHE A 223 -12.85 13.97 -0.27
CA PHE A 223 -13.16 12.80 -1.09
C PHE A 223 -13.66 11.64 -0.24
N GLY A 224 -14.41 10.71 -0.83
CA GLY A 224 -14.90 9.53 -0.10
C GLY A 224 -13.80 8.53 0.19
N LEU A 225 -13.95 7.70 1.24
CA LEU A 225 -13.00 6.63 1.57
C LEU A 225 -12.65 5.71 0.38
N ALA A 226 -13.62 5.42 -0.49
CA ALA A 226 -13.42 4.61 -1.69
C ALA A 226 -12.40 5.21 -2.68
N MET A 227 -12.16 6.53 -2.62
CA MET A 227 -11.19 7.23 -3.47
C MET A 227 -9.78 7.27 -2.86
N CYS A 228 -9.60 6.79 -1.63
CA CYS A 228 -8.31 6.76 -0.93
C CYS A 228 -7.20 6.03 -1.72
N PRO A 229 -7.45 4.85 -2.32
CA PRO A 229 -6.43 4.19 -3.15
C PRO A 229 -6.02 5.02 -4.38
N VAL A 230 -6.98 5.71 -5.00
CA VAL A 230 -6.74 6.57 -6.17
C VAL A 230 -5.94 7.81 -5.77
N PHE A 231 -6.19 8.37 -4.59
CA PHE A 231 -5.43 9.48 -4.03
C PHE A 231 -3.95 9.12 -3.86
N PHE A 232 -3.65 7.97 -3.24
CA PHE A 232 -2.28 7.52 -3.04
C PHE A 232 -1.59 7.10 -4.35
N ASP A 233 -2.29 6.48 -5.30
CA ASP A 233 -1.75 6.23 -6.65
C ASP A 233 -1.37 7.53 -7.37
N ARG A 234 -2.19 8.59 -7.25
CA ARG A 234 -1.88 9.90 -7.83
C ARG A 234 -0.71 10.58 -7.13
N LEU A 235 -0.64 10.50 -5.80
CA LEU A 235 0.49 11.04 -5.03
C LEU A 235 1.80 10.36 -5.40
N SER A 236 1.82 9.03 -5.47
CA SER A 236 3.04 8.26 -5.78
C SER A 236 3.60 8.58 -7.17
N ARG A 237 2.75 8.90 -8.15
CA ARG A 237 3.17 9.37 -9.48
C ARG A 237 3.90 10.71 -9.45
N VAL A 238 3.53 11.61 -8.54
CA VAL A 238 4.16 12.93 -8.40
C VAL A 238 5.43 12.84 -7.56
N VAL A 239 5.39 12.09 -6.45
CA VAL A 239 6.52 11.95 -5.52
C VAL A 239 7.59 10.97 -6.06
N GLY A 240 7.24 10.14 -7.04
CA GLY A 240 8.18 9.20 -7.69
C GLY A 240 8.53 7.98 -6.85
N HIS A 241 7.88 7.80 -5.70
CA HIS A 241 8.00 6.63 -4.83
C HIS A 241 6.61 6.02 -4.61
N LYS A 242 6.52 4.68 -4.66
CA LYS A 242 5.29 3.98 -4.33
C LYS A 242 4.95 4.23 -2.85
N CYS A 243 3.86 4.95 -2.67
CA CYS A 243 2.99 4.93 -1.51
C CYS A 243 1.79 4.05 -1.93
#